data_AF-A0A6L5K4N3-F1
#
_entry.id   AF-A0A6L5K4N3-F1
#
_cell.length_a   1.000
_cell.length_b   1.000
_cell.length_c   1.000
_cell.angle_alpha   90.00
_cell.angle_beta   90.00
_cell.angle_gamma   90.00
#
_symmetry.space_group_name_H-M   'P 1'
#
loop_
_entity.id
_entity.type
_entity.pdbx_description
1 polymer ?
#
loop_
_entity_poly.entity_id
_entity_poly.type
_entity_poly.pdbx_seq_one_letter_code
_entity_poly.pdbx_strand_id
1 'polypeptide(L)'
;FLEHAKLGAAAAVDILARLRFSGKEAKLVEIVINYHMRPGQMSQQGLPTQRAIYRYFRDTGEAGIDILFLSLADHLATRGPNLDIAGWTEHTRMVEYVLEKHFEQQKLVEPVRLVDGHDLINIFGLSPGPALGEILEAVREAQASGELSDRQEALDYIRQRLATEKTLC
;
A
#
# COMPACT_ATOMS: atom_id res chain seq x y z
N PHE A 1 -15.50 7.50 -14.08
CA PHE A 1 -14.53 7.90 -15.10
C PHE A 1 -13.27 7.06 -14.94
N LEU A 2 -12.77 6.43 -16.01
CA LEU A 2 -11.49 5.72 -15.95
C LEU A 2 -10.35 6.75 -15.85
N GLU A 3 -9.27 6.40 -15.15
CA GLU A 3 -8.02 7.19 -15.03
C GLU A 3 -8.12 8.59 -14.39
N HIS A 4 -9.30 9.02 -13.93
CA HIS A 4 -9.51 10.35 -13.37
C HIS A 4 -8.56 10.71 -12.22
N ALA A 5 -8.19 9.74 -11.38
CA ALA A 5 -7.25 9.97 -10.28
C ALA A 5 -5.87 10.38 -10.79
N LYS A 6 -5.33 9.68 -11.80
CA LYS A 6 -4.01 9.97 -12.39
C LYS A 6 -4.02 11.31 -13.12
N LEU A 7 -5.04 11.53 -13.96
CA LEU A 7 -5.16 12.76 -14.74
C LEU A 7 -5.39 13.98 -13.83
N GLY A 8 -6.21 13.83 -12.78
CA GLY A 8 -6.45 14.87 -11.78
C GLY A 8 -5.21 15.20 -10.96
N ALA A 9 -4.42 14.20 -10.56
CA ALA A 9 -3.17 14.40 -9.84
C ALA A 9 -2.16 15.19 -10.69
N ALA A 10 -1.98 14.83 -11.96
CA ALA A 10 -1.10 15.55 -12.88
C ALA A 10 -1.53 17.02 -13.06
N ALA A 11 -2.83 17.26 -13.29
CA ALA A 11 -3.36 18.61 -13.43
C ALA A 11 -3.17 19.45 -12.14
N ALA A 12 -3.34 18.84 -10.97
CA ALA A 12 -3.12 19.53 -9.70
C ALA A 12 -1.66 19.94 -9.49
N VAL A 13 -0.70 19.08 -9.86
CA VAL A 13 0.73 19.41 -9.80
C VAL A 13 1.05 20.63 -10.68
N ASP A 14 0.52 20.68 -11.90
CA ASP A 14 0.72 21.82 -12.81
C ASP A 14 0.16 23.12 -12.23
N ILE A 15 -1.01 23.06 -11.58
CA ILE A 15 -1.63 24.20 -10.92
C ILE A 15 -0.80 24.66 -9.71
N LEU A 16 -0.36 23.73 -8.85
CA LEU A 16 0.43 24.03 -7.67
C LEU A 16 1.80 24.63 -8.04
N ALA A 17 2.40 24.17 -9.13
CA ALA A 17 3.62 24.75 -9.68
C ALA A 17 3.40 26.22 -10.11
N ARG A 18 2.29 26.53 -10.80
CA ARG A 18 1.93 27.91 -11.17
C ARG A 18 1.67 28.81 -9.96
N LEU A 19 1.13 28.24 -8.88
CA LEU A 19 0.89 28.92 -7.61
C LEU A 19 2.14 28.99 -6.71
N ARG A 20 3.28 28.44 -7.16
CA ARG A 20 4.59 28.45 -6.47
C ARG A 20 4.63 27.69 -5.14
N PHE A 21 3.85 26.63 -5.01
CA PHE A 21 4.01 25.68 -3.90
C PHE A 21 5.35 24.94 -4.01
N SER A 22 5.86 24.45 -2.87
CA SER A 22 7.07 23.64 -2.85
C SER A 22 6.86 22.29 -3.53
N GLY A 23 7.95 21.68 -4.01
CA GLY A 23 7.90 20.34 -4.59
C GLY A 23 7.36 19.29 -3.61
N LYS A 24 7.62 19.45 -2.29
CA LYS A 24 7.09 18.55 -1.26
C LYS A 24 5.56 18.66 -1.16
N GLU A 25 5.02 19.88 -1.11
CA GLU A 25 3.57 20.09 -1.06
C GLU A 25 2.88 19.60 -2.33
N ALA A 26 3.46 19.87 -3.51
CA ALA A 26 2.93 19.37 -4.77
C ALA A 26 2.90 17.83 -4.80
N LYS A 27 3.96 17.19 -4.30
CA LYS A 27 4.03 15.72 -4.23
C LYS A 27 3.00 15.14 -3.26
N LEU A 28 2.80 15.76 -2.12
CA LEU A 28 1.77 15.35 -1.15
C LEU A 28 0.38 15.38 -1.81
N VAL A 29 0.02 16.49 -2.45
CA VAL A 29 -1.29 16.62 -3.12
C VAL A 29 -1.43 15.64 -4.28
N GLU A 30 -0.38 15.42 -5.07
CA GLU A 30 -0.36 14.42 -6.13
C GLU A 30 -0.72 13.02 -5.60
N ILE A 31 -0.08 12.59 -4.51
CA ILE A 31 -0.32 11.28 -3.89
C ILE A 31 -1.75 11.21 -3.36
N VAL A 32 -2.21 12.24 -2.64
CA VAL A 32 -3.58 12.29 -2.10
C VAL A 32 -4.61 12.12 -3.22
N ILE A 33 -4.48 12.85 -4.32
CA ILE A 33 -5.42 12.74 -5.45
C ILE A 33 -5.25 11.41 -6.18
N ASN A 34 -4.03 10.93 -6.41
CA ASN A 34 -3.84 9.68 -7.15
C ASN A 34 -4.41 8.46 -6.42
N TYR A 35 -4.40 8.48 -5.08
CA TYR A 35 -4.83 7.37 -4.24
C TYR A 35 -6.14 7.61 -3.48
N HIS A 36 -6.89 8.69 -3.74
CA HIS A 36 -8.11 9.02 -2.97
C HIS A 36 -9.17 7.91 -2.96
N MET A 37 -9.31 7.13 -4.03
CA MET A 37 -10.25 6.00 -4.09
C MET A 37 -9.74 4.73 -3.40
N ARG A 38 -8.46 4.70 -3.03
CA ARG A 38 -7.79 3.48 -2.59
C ARG A 38 -8.39 2.90 -1.30
N PRO A 39 -8.80 3.69 -0.28
CA PRO A 39 -9.41 3.14 0.92
C PRO A 39 -10.63 2.25 0.65
N GLY A 40 -11.50 2.65 -0.27
CA GLY A 40 -12.66 1.86 -0.68
C GLY A 40 -12.34 0.67 -1.61
N GLN A 41 -11.09 0.50 -2.02
CA GLN A 41 -10.63 -0.55 -2.94
C GLN A 41 -9.70 -1.58 -2.27
N MET A 42 -9.39 -1.42 -0.98
CA MET A 42 -8.50 -2.35 -0.26
C MET A 42 -9.15 -3.71 0.03
N SER A 43 -10.48 -3.78 -0.03
CA SER A 43 -11.25 -5.01 0.15
C SER A 43 -12.47 -5.01 -0.77
N GLN A 44 -12.85 -6.19 -1.28
CA GLN A 44 -14.11 -6.39 -2.00
C GLN A 44 -15.27 -6.70 -1.06
N GLN A 45 -14.99 -7.36 0.08
CA GLN A 45 -15.96 -7.71 1.12
C GLN A 45 -15.26 -7.75 2.48
N GLY A 46 -15.83 -7.09 3.49
CA GLY A 46 -15.28 -7.07 4.84
C GLY A 46 -13.96 -6.29 4.97
N LEU A 47 -13.21 -6.57 6.03
CA LEU A 47 -11.97 -5.85 6.36
C LEU A 47 -10.81 -6.22 5.42
N PRO A 48 -9.92 -5.27 5.08
CA PRO A 48 -8.77 -5.54 4.23
C PRO A 48 -7.76 -6.47 4.91
N THR A 49 -6.98 -7.22 4.12
CA THR A 49 -5.91 -8.07 4.65
C THR A 49 -4.71 -7.24 5.12
N GLN A 50 -3.87 -7.79 6.00
CA GLN A 50 -2.62 -7.13 6.41
C GLN A 50 -1.71 -6.80 5.21
N ARG A 51 -1.66 -7.65 4.18
CA ARG A 51 -0.95 -7.35 2.92
C ARG A 51 -1.55 -6.17 2.18
N ALA A 52 -2.88 -6.05 2.11
CA ALA A 52 -3.53 -4.90 1.47
C ALA A 52 -3.20 -3.61 2.22
N ILE A 53 -3.21 -3.64 3.55
CA ILE A 53 -2.83 -2.52 4.41
C ILE A 53 -1.35 -2.14 4.23
N TYR A 54 -0.46 -3.13 4.23
CA TYR A 54 0.97 -2.91 4.00
C TYR A 54 1.22 -2.20 2.65
N ARG A 55 0.63 -2.74 1.57
CA ARG A 55 0.74 -2.15 0.23
C ARG A 55 0.17 -0.75 0.18
N TYR A 56 -0.96 -0.50 0.85
CA TYR A 56 -1.56 0.82 0.93
C TYR A 56 -0.56 1.83 1.49
N PHE A 57 -0.03 1.59 2.70
CA PHE A 57 0.89 2.54 3.33
C PHE A 57 2.24 2.65 2.62
N ARG A 58 2.74 1.57 2.01
CA ARG A 58 3.94 1.62 1.15
C ARG A 58 3.72 2.54 -0.05
N ASP A 59 2.59 2.39 -0.74
CA ASP A 59 2.30 3.12 -1.96
C ASP A 59 1.94 4.60 -1.70
N THR A 60 1.33 4.90 -0.54
CA THR A 60 0.91 6.26 -0.17
C THR A 60 1.93 7.03 0.67
N GLY A 61 2.90 6.35 1.29
CA GLY A 61 3.90 6.97 2.15
C GLY A 61 3.29 7.83 3.26
N GLU A 62 3.84 9.03 3.48
CA GLU A 62 3.39 9.97 4.53
C GLU A 62 1.93 10.43 4.37
N ALA A 63 1.36 10.35 3.16
CA ALA A 63 -0.02 10.77 2.88
C ALA A 63 -1.09 9.73 3.28
N GLY A 64 -0.69 8.52 3.69
CA GLY A 64 -1.63 7.41 3.88
C GLY A 64 -2.73 7.71 4.90
N ILE A 65 -2.35 8.27 6.05
CA ILE A 65 -3.34 8.64 7.08
C ILE A 65 -4.27 9.75 6.58
N ASP A 66 -3.74 10.76 5.89
CA ASP A 66 -4.53 11.86 5.34
C ASP A 66 -5.56 11.37 4.32
N ILE A 67 -5.20 10.39 3.48
CA ILE A 67 -6.10 9.79 2.50
C ILE A 67 -7.25 9.02 3.17
N LEU A 68 -7.01 8.36 4.30
CA LEU A 68 -8.08 7.71 5.08
C LEU A 68 -9.09 8.74 5.62
N PHE A 69 -8.60 9.85 6.16
CA PHE A 69 -9.49 10.93 6.60
C PHE A 69 -10.22 11.60 5.43
N LEU A 70 -9.54 11.77 4.30
CA LEU A 70 -10.17 12.26 3.08
C LEU A 70 -11.30 11.33 2.63
N SER A 71 -11.14 10.00 2.70
CA SER A 71 -12.20 9.08 2.28
C SER A 71 -13.44 9.16 3.17
N LEU A 72 -13.26 9.41 4.47
CA LEU A 72 -14.36 9.67 5.40
C LEU A 72 -15.07 10.98 5.06
N ALA A 73 -14.31 12.05 4.81
CA ALA A 73 -14.87 13.35 4.42
C ALA A 73 -15.63 13.26 3.08
N ASP A 74 -15.06 12.57 2.10
CA ASP A 74 -15.66 12.34 0.78
C ASP A 74 -16.96 11.53 0.88
N HIS A 75 -17.00 10.51 1.75
CA HIS A 75 -18.23 9.76 2.00
C HIS A 75 -19.35 10.67 2.53
N LEU A 76 -19.06 11.49 3.55
CA LEU A 76 -20.03 12.42 4.12
C LEU A 76 -20.49 13.47 3.09
N ALA A 77 -19.56 14.05 2.34
CA ALA A 77 -19.85 15.07 1.33
C ALA A 77 -20.67 14.50 0.16
N THR A 78 -20.36 13.29 -0.29
CA THR A 78 -21.05 12.62 -1.41
C THR A 78 -22.48 12.24 -1.04
N ARG A 79 -22.72 11.79 0.20
CA ARG A 79 -24.06 11.35 0.62
C ARG A 79 -24.93 12.50 1.14
N GLY A 80 -24.31 13.46 1.84
CA GLY A 80 -25.00 14.63 2.38
C GLY A 80 -26.26 14.25 3.17
N PRO A 81 -27.42 14.87 2.90
CA PRO A 81 -28.68 14.55 3.59
C PRO A 81 -29.15 13.10 3.43
N ASN A 82 -28.63 12.36 2.43
CA ASN A 82 -28.99 10.97 2.14
C ASN A 82 -27.98 9.98 2.75
N LEU A 83 -27.32 10.35 3.85
CA LEU A 83 -26.35 9.49 4.52
C LEU A 83 -27.03 8.20 5.02
N ASP A 84 -26.49 7.07 4.56
CA ASP A 84 -26.79 5.78 5.17
C ASP A 84 -25.89 5.58 6.39
N ILE A 85 -26.50 5.53 7.58
CA ILE A 85 -25.79 5.36 8.84
C ILE A 85 -25.11 3.98 8.93
N ALA A 86 -25.69 2.95 8.32
CA ALA A 86 -25.07 1.61 8.31
C ALA A 86 -23.78 1.62 7.49
N GLY A 87 -23.84 2.09 6.25
CA GLY A 87 -22.66 2.25 5.40
C GLY A 87 -21.61 3.21 5.98
N TRP A 88 -22.03 4.29 6.64
CA TRP A 88 -21.11 5.18 7.37
C TRP A 88 -20.36 4.43 8.48
N THR A 89 -21.09 3.68 9.30
CA THR A 89 -20.52 2.89 10.41
C THR A 89 -19.53 1.84 9.90
N GLU A 90 -19.84 1.19 8.77
CA GLU A 90 -18.93 0.23 8.13
C GLU A 90 -17.65 0.92 7.63
N HIS A 91 -17.76 2.07 6.96
CA HIS A 91 -16.61 2.82 6.48
C HIS A 91 -15.72 3.28 7.64
N THR A 92 -16.30 3.82 8.72
CA THR A 92 -15.51 4.24 9.89
C THR A 92 -14.81 3.08 10.57
N ARG A 93 -15.47 1.91 10.69
CA ARG A 93 -14.86 0.69 11.25
C ARG A 93 -13.70 0.19 10.40
N MET A 94 -13.83 0.25 9.07
CA MET A 94 -12.75 -0.13 8.17
C MET A 94 -11.53 0.80 8.36
N VAL A 95 -11.74 2.12 8.41
CA VAL A 95 -10.65 3.09 8.63
C VAL A 95 -10.00 2.88 10.01
N GLU A 96 -10.80 2.70 11.06
CA GLU A 96 -10.30 2.39 12.40
C GLU A 96 -9.41 1.14 12.41
N TYR A 97 -9.88 0.05 11.79
CA TYR A 97 -9.11 -1.20 11.66
C TYR A 97 -7.80 -1.01 10.91
N VAL A 98 -7.81 -0.27 9.78
CA VAL A 98 -6.60 0.01 9.00
C VAL A 98 -5.57 0.79 9.83
N LEU A 99 -6.02 1.80 10.57
CA LEU A 99 -5.16 2.58 11.46
C LEU A 99 -4.60 1.72 12.60
N GLU A 100 -5.43 0.92 13.24
CA GLU A 100 -5.00 -0.01 14.30
C GLU A 100 -3.86 -0.92 13.80
N LYS A 101 -4.07 -1.59 12.66
CA LYS A 101 -3.06 -2.49 12.07
C LYS A 101 -1.81 -1.76 11.62
N HIS A 102 -1.94 -0.55 11.10
CA HIS A 102 -0.78 0.26 10.76
C HIS A 102 0.09 0.57 11.99
N PHE A 103 -0.52 1.01 13.09
CA PHE A 103 0.21 1.33 14.30
C PHE A 103 0.75 0.09 15.04
N GLU A 104 0.09 -1.06 14.93
CA GLU A 104 0.65 -2.35 15.37
C GLU A 104 1.94 -2.68 14.60
N GLN A 105 1.92 -2.53 13.27
CA GLN A 105 3.09 -2.79 12.41
C GLN A 105 4.24 -1.82 12.67
N GLN A 106 3.97 -0.53 12.92
CA GLN A 106 5.03 0.45 13.23
C GLN A 106 5.73 0.20 14.58
N LYS A 107 5.06 -0.45 15.55
CA LYS A 107 5.67 -0.79 16.85
C LYS A 107 6.72 -1.88 16.73
N LEU A 108 6.67 -2.69 15.66
CA LEU A 108 7.72 -3.63 15.33
C LEU A 108 8.89 -2.80 14.77
N VAL A 109 9.91 -2.56 15.61
CA VAL A 109 11.21 -1.98 15.20
C VAL A 109 11.63 -2.63 13.89
N GLU A 110 11.99 -1.82 12.88
CA GLU A 110 12.27 -2.22 11.48
C GLU A 110 12.54 -3.73 11.37
N PRO A 111 11.60 -4.52 10.81
CA PRO A 111 11.72 -5.97 10.85
C PRO A 111 13.08 -6.39 10.33
N VAL A 112 13.80 -7.18 11.14
CA VAL A 112 15.11 -7.71 10.77
C VAL A 112 14.95 -8.38 9.41
N ARG A 113 15.75 -7.94 8.43
CA ARG A 113 15.71 -8.50 7.08
C ARG A 113 15.92 -10.00 7.16
N LEU A 114 14.92 -10.78 6.76
CA LEU A 114 15.01 -12.25 6.77
C LEU A 114 16.02 -12.77 5.76
N VAL A 115 16.10 -12.09 4.60
CA VAL A 115 17.02 -12.36 3.49
C VAL A 115 17.41 -11.06 2.79
N ASP A 116 18.52 -11.06 2.06
CA ASP A 116 19.00 -9.93 1.27
C ASP A 116 19.30 -10.27 -0.20
N GLY A 117 19.77 -9.29 -0.97
CA GLY A 117 20.10 -9.51 -2.39
C GLY A 117 21.23 -10.51 -2.61
N HIS A 118 22.19 -10.61 -1.70
CA HIS A 118 23.28 -11.59 -1.80
C HIS A 118 22.76 -13.00 -1.58
N ASP A 119 21.82 -13.21 -0.66
CA ASP A 119 21.13 -14.49 -0.49
C ASP A 119 20.48 -14.94 -1.82
N LEU A 120 19.78 -14.03 -2.49
CA LEU A 120 19.09 -14.32 -3.75
C LEU A 120 20.06 -14.69 -4.89
N ILE A 121 21.19 -13.98 -4.99
CA ILE A 121 22.22 -14.25 -5.99
C ILE A 121 22.91 -15.59 -5.69
N ASN A 122 23.35 -15.79 -4.46
CA ASN A 122 24.20 -16.94 -4.09
C ASN A 122 23.41 -18.27 -4.00
N ILE A 123 22.16 -18.23 -3.52
CA ILE A 123 21.36 -19.44 -3.29
C ILE A 123 20.52 -19.81 -4.52
N PHE A 124 19.96 -18.82 -5.21
CA PHE A 124 19.04 -19.04 -6.33
C PHE A 124 19.64 -18.71 -7.70
N GLY A 125 20.86 -18.18 -7.77
CA GLY A 125 21.54 -17.85 -9.03
C GLY A 125 20.89 -16.68 -9.77
N LEU A 126 20.15 -15.82 -9.07
CA LEU A 126 19.47 -14.68 -9.69
C LEU A 126 20.49 -13.61 -10.10
N SER A 127 20.24 -12.97 -11.24
CA SER A 127 21.04 -11.82 -11.68
C SER A 127 20.52 -10.53 -11.02
N PRO A 128 21.40 -9.56 -10.71
CA PRO A 128 20.98 -8.24 -10.25
C PRO A 128 20.01 -7.57 -11.25
N GLY A 129 18.88 -7.05 -10.77
CA GLY A 129 17.90 -6.37 -11.61
C GLY A 129 16.52 -6.19 -10.94
N PRO A 130 15.54 -5.62 -11.66
CA PRO A 130 14.20 -5.34 -11.13
C PRO A 130 13.50 -6.58 -10.54
N ALA A 131 13.60 -7.73 -11.21
CA ALA A 131 13.02 -8.99 -10.75
C ALA A 131 13.54 -9.42 -9.36
N LEU A 132 14.82 -9.20 -9.07
CA LEU A 132 15.39 -9.47 -7.74
C LEU A 132 14.74 -8.54 -6.69
N GLY A 133 14.56 -7.26 -7.03
CA GLY A 133 13.88 -6.30 -6.17
C GLY A 133 12.42 -6.67 -5.89
N GLU A 134 11.70 -7.17 -6.90
CA GLU A 134 10.32 -7.65 -6.76
C GLU A 134 10.21 -8.84 -5.79
N ILE A 135 11.16 -9.78 -5.85
CA ILE A 135 11.19 -10.92 -4.92
C ILE A 135 11.51 -10.46 -3.50
N LEU A 136 12.50 -9.58 -3.32
CA LEU A 136 12.80 -9.02 -2.00
C LEU A 136 11.61 -8.26 -1.42
N GLU A 137 10.87 -7.52 -2.26
CA GLU A 137 9.67 -6.82 -1.85
C GLU A 137 8.54 -7.78 -1.47
N ALA A 138 8.36 -8.88 -2.21
CA ALA A 138 7.39 -9.91 -1.85
C ALA A 138 7.71 -10.55 -0.49
N VAL A 139 8.99 -10.77 -0.17
CA VAL A 139 9.42 -11.25 1.15
C VAL A 139 9.14 -10.22 2.24
N ARG A 140 9.48 -8.94 2.01
CA ARG A 140 9.19 -7.86 2.98
C ARG A 140 7.70 -7.73 3.27
N GLU A 141 6.88 -7.81 2.23
CA GLU A 141 5.42 -7.77 2.35
C GLU A 141 4.88 -8.95 3.15
N ALA A 142 5.37 -10.17 2.89
CA ALA A 142 4.95 -11.37 3.62
C ALA A 142 5.47 -11.37 5.08
N GLN A 143 6.65 -10.81 5.33
CA GLN A 143 7.15 -10.60 6.69
C GLN A 143 6.28 -9.59 7.46
N ALA A 144 5.97 -8.44 6.84
CA ALA A 144 5.17 -7.39 7.47
C ALA A 144 3.72 -7.81 7.73
N SER A 145 3.19 -8.78 6.98
CA SER A 145 1.88 -9.38 7.24
C SER A 145 1.90 -10.52 8.26
N GLY A 146 3.08 -10.91 8.77
CA GLY A 146 3.24 -12.02 9.70
C GLY A 146 3.17 -13.41 9.05
N GLU A 147 3.22 -13.50 7.71
CA GLU A 147 3.30 -14.76 6.97
C GLU A 147 4.69 -15.40 7.07
N LEU A 148 5.73 -14.59 7.29
CA LEU A 148 7.12 -15.03 7.44
C LEU A 148 7.71 -14.44 8.72
N SER A 149 8.35 -15.29 9.51
CA SER A 149 8.93 -14.97 10.81
C SER A 149 10.44 -15.23 10.86
N ASP A 150 10.96 -16.12 10.00
CA ASP A 150 12.38 -16.44 9.96
C ASP A 150 12.99 -16.59 8.55
N ARG A 151 14.32 -16.71 8.53
CA ARG A 151 15.10 -16.82 7.28
C ARG A 151 14.76 -18.09 6.49
N GLN A 152 14.48 -19.20 7.15
CA GLN A 152 14.19 -20.46 6.48
C GLN A 152 12.83 -20.38 5.78
N GLU A 153 11.81 -19.85 6.46
CA GLU A 153 10.50 -19.57 5.88
C GLU A 153 10.61 -18.65 4.67
N ALA A 154 11.44 -17.59 4.74
CA ALA A 154 11.67 -16.69 3.61
C ALA A 154 12.33 -17.40 2.41
N LEU A 155 13.31 -18.26 2.63
CA LEU A 155 13.93 -19.04 1.55
C LEU A 155 12.97 -20.03 0.91
N ASP A 156 12.13 -20.69 1.70
CA ASP A 156 11.11 -21.62 1.19
C ASP A 156 10.02 -20.90 0.40
N TYR A 157 9.60 -19.72 0.86
CA TYR A 157 8.71 -18.82 0.14
C TYR A 157 9.27 -18.45 -1.25
N ILE A 158 10.55 -18.05 -1.31
CA ILE A 158 11.21 -17.71 -2.57
C ILE A 158 11.27 -18.93 -3.51
N ARG A 159 11.61 -20.12 -3.00
CA ARG A 159 11.63 -21.37 -3.80
C ARG A 159 10.28 -21.64 -4.46
N GLN A 160 9.20 -21.58 -3.69
CA GLN A 160 7.85 -21.85 -4.18
C GLN A 160 7.43 -20.83 -5.25
N ARG A 161 7.76 -19.55 -5.03
CA ARG A 161 7.48 -18.48 -5.98
C ARG A 161 8.19 -18.70 -7.32
N LEU A 162 9.50 -18.98 -7.29
CA LEU A 162 10.30 -19.23 -8.49
C LEU A 162 9.84 -20.48 -9.26
N ALA A 163 9.37 -21.51 -8.56
CA ALA A 163 8.80 -22.70 -9.20
C ALA A 163 7.50 -22.41 -9.95
N THR A 164 6.66 -21.53 -9.40
CA THR A 164 5.38 -21.13 -10.01
C THR A 164 5.62 -20.27 -11.25
N GLU A 165 6.57 -19.32 -11.20
CA GLU A 165 6.94 -18.49 -12.35
C GLU A 165 7.53 -19.30 -13.51
N LYS A 166 8.32 -20.35 -13.21
CA LYS A 166 8.82 -21.28 -14.26
C LYS A 166 7.75 -22.16 -14.89
N THR A 167 6.61 -22.36 -14.24
CA THR A 167 5.50 -23.19 -14.74
C THR A 167 4.57 -22.39 -15.66
N LEU A 168 4.67 -21.05 -15.66
CA LEU A 168 3.85 -20.12 -16.43
C LEU A 168 4.51 -19.64 -17.73
N CYS A 169 5.72 -20.12 -18.03
CA CYS A 169 6.46 -19.94 -19.29
C CYS A 169 6.53 -21.25 -20.08
#